data_AF-A0A952NVF4-F1
#
_entry.id   AF-A0A952NVF4-F1
#
_cell.length_a   1.000
_cell.length_b   1.000
_cell.length_c   1.000
_cell.angle_alpha   90.00
_cell.angle_beta   90.00
_cell.angle_gamma   90.00
#
_symmetry.space_group_name_H-M   'P 1'
#
loop_
_entity.id
_entity.type
_entity.pdbx_description
1 polymer ?
#
loop_
_entity_poly.entity_id
_entity_poly.type
_entity_poly.pdbx_seq_one_letter_code
_entity_poly.pdbx_strand_id
1 'polypeptide(L)'
;MKSSLKTLSALSLISIMALASGCAKGDKGDPGDPGSGRIVSTINCGGNVAGTSTTLDGIRVEYNAVLTSGGDVYVTGNIIDELSQVSGTEFYAAGQNGAATGKVLVTFDQRSPANGGTWELTLNRVTLETLAVYKDSGYADVVIPFAASACTVMNW
;
A
#
# COMPACT_ATOMS: atom_id res chain seq x y z
N MET A 1 -88.04 8.50 -7.86
CA MET A 1 -86.74 7.83 -8.07
C MET A 1 -85.71 8.47 -7.15
N LYS A 2 -84.96 7.63 -6.43
CA LYS A 2 -83.87 7.97 -5.50
C LYS A 2 -82.73 8.68 -6.24
N SER A 3 -82.09 9.65 -5.60
CA SER A 3 -80.65 9.52 -5.29
C SER A 3 -80.22 10.63 -4.33
N SER A 4 -79.57 10.21 -3.25
CA SER A 4 -78.86 11.10 -2.32
C SER A 4 -77.46 11.33 -2.87
N LEU A 5 -76.88 12.51 -2.65
CA LEU A 5 -75.43 12.65 -2.68
C LEU A 5 -74.98 13.64 -1.60
N LYS A 6 -74.37 13.08 -0.56
CA LYS A 6 -73.61 13.79 0.47
C LYS A 6 -72.31 14.28 -0.18
N THR A 7 -71.91 15.51 0.07
CA THR A 7 -70.56 15.98 -0.27
C THR A 7 -69.89 16.49 1.00
N LEU A 8 -68.83 15.77 1.38
CA LEU A 8 -67.98 16.03 2.53
C LEU A 8 -67.24 17.37 2.35
N SER A 9 -67.21 18.19 3.40
CA SER A 9 -66.29 19.33 3.49
C SER A 9 -64.85 18.82 3.63
N ALA A 10 -63.99 19.39 2.81
CA ALA A 10 -62.65 18.94 2.56
C ALA A 10 -61.59 19.70 3.40
N LEU A 11 -60.45 19.03 3.57
CA LEU A 11 -59.10 19.58 3.74
C LEU A 11 -58.75 20.38 5.01
N SER A 12 -57.99 19.71 5.89
CA SER A 12 -56.69 20.25 6.31
C SER A 12 -55.67 19.12 6.24
N LEU A 13 -55.04 18.97 5.06
CA LEU A 13 -53.82 18.18 4.95
C LEU A 13 -52.67 19.04 5.51
N ILE A 14 -52.20 18.68 6.69
CA ILE A 14 -50.89 19.13 7.18
C ILE A 14 -49.86 18.44 6.28
N SER A 15 -49.29 19.18 5.32
CA SER A 15 -48.14 18.73 4.54
C SER A 15 -46.94 18.62 5.47
N ILE A 16 -46.65 17.39 5.91
CA ILE A 16 -45.34 17.02 6.44
C ILE A 16 -44.38 17.07 5.25
N MET A 17 -43.64 18.17 5.11
CA MET A 17 -42.49 18.22 4.21
C MET A 17 -41.45 17.25 4.76
N ALA A 18 -41.42 16.03 4.21
CA ALA A 18 -40.33 15.12 4.39
C ALA A 18 -39.07 15.78 3.82
N LEU A 19 -38.13 16.17 4.69
CA LEU A 19 -36.74 16.39 4.35
C LEU A 19 -36.12 15.05 3.94
N ALA A 20 -36.46 14.59 2.73
CA ALA A 20 -35.66 13.61 2.03
C ALA A 20 -34.39 14.31 1.55
N SER A 21 -33.48 14.62 2.49
CA SER A 21 -32.07 14.85 2.16
C SER A 21 -31.46 13.49 1.81
N GLY A 22 -31.94 12.91 0.72
CA GLY A 22 -31.24 11.81 0.08
C GLY A 22 -29.85 12.32 -0.25
N CYS A 23 -28.82 11.57 0.12
CA CYS A 23 -27.46 11.84 -0.30
C CYS A 23 -27.46 11.90 -1.83
N ALA A 24 -27.46 13.11 -2.41
CA ALA A 24 -27.29 13.27 -3.84
C ALA A 24 -25.90 12.72 -4.16
N LYS A 25 -25.85 11.73 -5.06
CA LYS A 25 -24.59 11.24 -5.59
C LYS A 25 -23.88 12.43 -6.25
N GLY A 26 -22.72 12.81 -5.73
CA GLY A 26 -21.89 13.84 -6.36
C GLY A 26 -21.53 13.45 -7.80
N ASP A 27 -21.27 14.46 -8.63
CA ASP A 27 -20.87 14.22 -10.01
C ASP A 27 -19.62 13.34 -10.07
N LYS A 28 -19.55 12.51 -11.12
CA LYS A 28 -18.32 11.77 -11.41
C LYS A 28 -17.23 12.79 -11.72
N GLY A 29 -16.11 12.74 -11.00
CA GLY A 29 -14.93 13.54 -11.33
C GLY A 29 -14.40 13.23 -12.73
N ASP A 30 -13.70 14.20 -13.33
CA ASP A 30 -13.09 14.06 -14.64
C ASP A 30 -12.14 12.84 -14.69
N PRO A 31 -12.00 12.18 -15.86
CA PRO A 31 -10.93 11.20 -16.05
C PRO A 31 -9.58 11.83 -15.73
N GLY A 32 -8.72 11.10 -15.01
CA GLY A 32 -7.33 11.51 -14.84
C GLY A 32 -6.57 11.46 -16.17
N ASP A 33 -5.49 12.24 -16.26
CA ASP A 33 -4.60 12.21 -17.42
C ASP A 33 -4.00 10.80 -17.61
N PRO A 34 -3.85 10.31 -18.86
CA PRO A 34 -3.12 9.08 -19.11
C PRO A 34 -1.71 9.17 -18.52
N GLY A 35 -1.35 8.20 -17.66
CA GLY A 35 0.02 8.09 -17.15
C GLY A 35 1.01 7.94 -18.30
N SER A 36 2.12 8.68 -18.24
CA SER A 36 3.13 8.72 -19.30
C SER A 36 4.00 7.45 -19.38
N GLY A 37 3.87 6.53 -18.44
CA GLY A 37 4.75 5.39 -18.27
C GLY A 37 4.10 4.05 -18.61
N ARG A 38 4.61 3.33 -19.62
CA ARG A 38 4.37 1.87 -19.72
C ARG A 38 5.26 1.16 -18.70
N ILE A 39 4.84 0.02 -18.18
CA ILE A 39 5.75 -0.83 -17.38
C ILE A 39 6.88 -1.30 -18.30
N VAL A 40 8.13 -1.13 -17.85
CA VAL A 40 9.33 -1.57 -18.58
C VAL A 40 10.10 -2.66 -17.83
N SER A 41 9.96 -2.72 -16.52
CA SER A 41 10.63 -3.73 -15.71
C SER A 41 9.86 -4.00 -14.42
N THR A 42 9.85 -5.26 -14.01
CA THR A 42 9.43 -5.70 -12.68
C THR A 42 10.57 -6.47 -12.02
N ILE A 43 10.86 -6.13 -10.78
CA ILE A 43 11.96 -6.71 -9.99
C ILE A 43 11.33 -7.30 -8.74
N ASN A 44 11.57 -8.58 -8.49
CA ASN A 44 11.08 -9.28 -7.30
C ASN A 44 12.30 -9.89 -6.60
N CYS A 45 12.54 -9.45 -5.38
CA CYS A 45 13.64 -9.90 -4.54
C CYS A 45 13.08 -10.51 -3.27
N GLY A 46 13.70 -11.56 -2.74
CA GLY A 46 13.30 -12.06 -1.44
C GLY A 46 14.18 -13.15 -0.89
N GLY A 47 14.16 -13.28 0.42
CA GLY A 47 14.94 -14.28 1.14
C GLY A 47 14.57 -14.32 2.61
N ASN A 48 15.04 -15.37 3.27
CA ASN A 48 14.92 -15.48 4.72
C ASN A 48 16.06 -14.69 5.37
N VAL A 49 15.74 -13.98 6.44
CA VAL A 49 16.71 -13.41 7.36
C VAL A 49 17.43 -14.59 8.03
N ALA A 50 18.74 -14.67 7.85
CA ALA A 50 19.55 -15.75 8.39
C ALA A 50 20.80 -15.19 9.07
N GLY A 51 21.10 -15.69 10.28
CA GLY A 51 22.39 -15.46 10.95
C GLY A 51 22.67 -14.04 11.45
N THR A 52 21.69 -13.13 11.39
CA THR A 52 21.86 -11.71 11.82
C THR A 52 21.35 -11.44 13.24
N SER A 53 20.31 -12.14 13.70
CA SER A 53 19.72 -11.99 15.03
C SER A 53 18.84 -13.21 15.33
N THR A 54 18.96 -13.82 16.51
CA THR A 54 18.08 -14.95 16.92
C THR A 54 16.61 -14.59 16.91
N THR A 55 16.28 -13.32 17.20
CA THR A 55 14.90 -12.82 17.20
C THR A 55 14.32 -12.59 15.80
N LEU A 56 15.18 -12.43 14.79
CA LEU A 56 14.72 -12.16 13.42
C LEU A 56 14.90 -13.38 12.51
N ASP A 57 15.43 -14.47 13.04
CA ASP A 57 15.66 -15.70 12.30
C ASP A 57 14.31 -16.31 11.88
N GLY A 58 14.24 -16.82 10.66
CA GLY A 58 12.99 -17.37 10.09
C GLY A 58 12.02 -16.32 9.52
N ILE A 59 12.28 -15.03 9.69
CA ILE A 59 11.53 -13.98 8.98
C ILE A 59 11.89 -14.03 7.50
N ARG A 60 10.88 -13.99 6.63
CA ARG A 60 11.05 -13.84 5.19
C ARG A 60 10.75 -12.41 4.77
N VAL A 61 11.68 -11.81 4.04
CA VAL A 61 11.52 -10.49 3.44
C VAL A 61 11.28 -10.66 1.94
N GLU A 62 10.26 -9.98 1.43
CA GLU A 62 10.09 -9.79 -0.02
C GLU A 62 10.07 -8.30 -0.35
N TYR A 63 10.64 -7.98 -1.49
CA TYR A 63 10.67 -6.65 -2.06
C TYR A 63 10.31 -6.74 -3.54
N ASN A 64 9.30 -6.00 -3.96
CA ASN A 64 8.85 -5.95 -5.35
C ASN A 64 8.90 -4.49 -5.83
N ALA A 65 9.44 -4.27 -7.02
CA ALA A 65 9.46 -2.97 -7.67
C ALA A 65 8.94 -3.07 -9.11
N VAL A 66 8.08 -2.13 -9.49
CA VAL A 66 7.59 -1.93 -10.85
C VAL A 66 8.13 -0.59 -11.35
N LEU A 67 8.80 -0.62 -12.49
CA LEU A 67 9.38 0.56 -13.13
C LEU A 67 8.61 0.90 -14.38
N THR A 68 8.31 2.18 -14.56
CA THR A 68 7.69 2.69 -15.78
C THR A 68 8.73 3.32 -16.72
N SER A 69 8.41 3.42 -18.00
CA SER A 69 9.21 4.14 -19.00
C SER A 69 9.34 5.63 -18.68
N GLY A 70 8.41 6.18 -17.90
CA GLY A 70 8.46 7.54 -17.39
C GLY A 70 9.50 7.74 -16.28
N GLY A 71 10.05 6.66 -15.72
CA GLY A 71 10.98 6.67 -14.60
C GLY A 71 10.30 6.58 -13.23
N ASP A 72 8.98 6.42 -13.20
CA ASP A 72 8.23 6.21 -11.96
C ASP A 72 8.51 4.82 -11.41
N VAL A 73 8.41 4.70 -10.09
CA VAL A 73 8.66 3.46 -9.37
C VAL A 73 7.54 3.21 -8.38
N TYR A 74 6.90 2.05 -8.51
CA TYR A 74 5.98 1.53 -7.50
C TYR A 74 6.68 0.40 -6.75
N VAL A 75 6.71 0.46 -5.43
CA VAL A 75 7.40 -0.54 -4.61
C VAL A 75 6.48 -1.13 -3.57
N THR A 76 6.70 -2.41 -3.26
CA THR A 76 5.98 -3.14 -2.22
C THR A 76 6.99 -3.95 -1.42
N GLY A 77 6.91 -3.85 -0.10
CA GLY A 77 7.69 -4.65 0.83
C GLY A 77 6.79 -5.56 1.64
N ASN A 78 7.16 -6.82 1.81
CA ASN A 78 6.48 -7.76 2.70
C ASN A 78 7.47 -8.27 3.74
N ILE A 79 7.03 -8.28 4.99
CA ILE A 79 7.70 -8.95 6.10
C ILE A 79 6.77 -10.07 6.56
N ILE A 80 7.27 -11.30 6.49
CA ILE A 80 6.49 -12.52 6.68
C ILE A 80 7.16 -13.35 7.78
N ASP A 81 6.40 -13.74 8.79
CA ASP A 81 6.82 -14.73 9.78
C ASP A 81 5.85 -15.93 9.78
N GLU A 82 5.93 -16.78 10.80
CA GLU A 82 5.11 -17.99 10.89
C GLU A 82 3.62 -17.71 11.15
N LEU A 83 3.27 -16.54 11.70
CA LEU A 83 1.91 -16.18 12.12
C LEU A 83 1.28 -15.08 11.28
N SER A 84 2.08 -14.29 10.57
CA SER A 84 1.63 -13.03 9.99
C SER A 84 2.42 -12.62 8.76
N GLN A 85 1.77 -11.78 7.95
CA GLN A 85 2.38 -11.04 6.87
C GLN A 85 1.95 -9.59 6.99
N VAL A 86 2.93 -8.68 6.99
CA VAL A 86 2.70 -7.24 6.99
C VAL A 86 3.37 -6.64 5.77
N SER A 87 2.67 -5.71 5.12
CA SER A 87 3.10 -5.11 3.87
C SER A 87 3.14 -3.58 3.96
N GLY A 88 4.07 -2.99 3.22
CA GLY A 88 4.12 -1.56 2.94
C GLY A 88 4.23 -1.33 1.45
N THR A 89 3.75 -0.18 0.98
CA THR A 89 3.84 0.21 -0.43
C THR A 89 4.20 1.69 -0.54
N GLU A 90 5.02 2.04 -1.51
CA GLU A 90 5.33 3.43 -1.82
C GLU A 90 5.31 3.65 -3.33
N PHE A 91 4.97 4.87 -3.73
CA PHE A 91 5.05 5.31 -5.12
C PHE A 91 5.95 6.53 -5.20
N TYR A 92 6.88 6.48 -6.15
CA TYR A 92 7.79 7.57 -6.44
C TYR A 92 7.62 7.98 -7.89
N ALA A 93 7.22 9.24 -8.11
CA ALA A 93 7.31 9.83 -9.43
C ALA A 93 8.78 10.01 -9.83
N ALA A 94 9.04 10.02 -11.14
CA ALA A 94 10.37 10.25 -11.67
C ALA A 94 11.01 11.53 -11.08
N GLY A 95 12.24 11.41 -10.57
CA GLY A 95 12.99 12.51 -9.97
C GLY A 95 12.67 12.81 -8.50
N GLN A 96 11.67 12.16 -7.90
CA GLN A 96 11.45 12.27 -6.45
C GLN A 96 12.53 11.56 -5.64
N ASN A 97 12.80 12.09 -4.45
CA ASN A 97 13.65 11.40 -3.48
C ASN A 97 13.06 10.03 -3.16
N GLY A 98 13.87 8.98 -3.31
CA GLY A 98 13.41 7.60 -3.16
C GLY A 98 13.10 6.89 -4.48
N ALA A 99 12.89 7.61 -5.60
CA ALA A 99 12.72 6.96 -6.91
C ALA A 99 13.97 6.15 -7.32
N ALA A 100 15.16 6.61 -6.93
CA ALA A 100 16.42 5.93 -7.24
C ALA A 100 16.58 4.59 -6.50
N THR A 101 16.15 4.54 -5.24
CA THR A 101 16.37 3.43 -4.30
C THR A 101 15.12 2.58 -4.05
N GLY A 102 13.94 3.06 -4.45
CA GLY A 102 12.66 2.40 -4.23
C GLY A 102 12.36 2.13 -2.75
N LYS A 103 12.66 3.07 -1.85
CA LYS A 103 12.50 2.83 -0.42
C LYS A 103 11.05 2.50 -0.05
N VAL A 104 10.83 1.50 0.79
CA VAL A 104 9.52 1.22 1.39
C VAL A 104 9.67 0.95 2.87
N LEU A 105 8.73 1.46 3.67
CA LEU A 105 8.67 1.25 5.11
C LEU A 105 7.56 0.26 5.44
N VAL A 106 7.85 -0.70 6.30
CA VAL A 106 6.87 -1.65 6.85
C VAL A 106 6.96 -1.59 8.37
N THR A 107 5.90 -1.14 9.04
CA THR A 107 5.84 -1.15 10.50
C THR A 107 5.46 -2.54 10.96
N PHE A 108 6.45 -3.29 11.44
CA PHE A 108 6.22 -4.59 12.03
C PHE A 108 7.27 -4.89 13.08
N ASP A 109 6.83 -4.91 14.33
CA ASP A 109 7.69 -5.10 15.48
C ASP A 109 7.88 -6.59 15.76
N GLN A 110 9.13 -7.00 15.81
CA GLN A 110 9.54 -8.39 15.94
C GLN A 110 10.27 -8.65 17.25
N ARG A 111 10.45 -7.63 18.10
CA ARG A 111 11.08 -7.79 19.42
C ARG A 111 10.11 -7.44 20.53
N SER A 112 10.34 -8.05 21.68
CA SER A 112 9.64 -7.74 22.92
C SER A 112 10.56 -6.91 23.81
N PRO A 113 10.07 -5.83 24.46
CA PRO A 113 8.70 -5.30 24.35
C PRO A 113 8.45 -4.60 23.02
N ALA A 114 7.22 -4.68 22.49
CA ALA A 114 6.83 -3.96 21.29
C ALA A 114 6.89 -2.45 21.54
N ASN A 115 7.78 -1.76 20.83
CA ASN A 115 8.18 -0.39 21.06
C ASN A 115 8.32 0.42 19.75
N GLY A 116 7.87 -0.13 18.61
CA GLY A 116 7.82 0.58 17.34
C GLY A 116 8.75 0.02 16.26
N GLY A 117 9.03 -1.28 16.27
CA GLY A 117 9.85 -1.95 15.24
C GLY A 117 9.38 -1.63 13.80
N THR A 118 10.34 -1.23 12.96
CA THR A 118 10.10 -0.83 11.57
C THR A 118 11.16 -1.43 10.65
N TRP A 119 10.72 -1.87 9.48
CA TRP A 119 11.58 -2.37 8.41
C TRP A 119 11.68 -1.34 7.30
N GLU A 120 12.90 -1.01 6.91
CA GLU A 120 13.19 -0.20 5.73
C GLU A 120 13.78 -1.11 4.66
N LEU A 121 13.10 -1.22 3.52
CA LEU A 121 13.57 -1.99 2.38
C LEU A 121 13.96 -1.05 1.26
N THR A 122 15.11 -1.29 0.64
CA THR A 122 15.62 -0.53 -0.51
C THR A 122 16.26 -1.46 -1.54
N LEU A 123 16.29 -1.03 -2.80
CA LEU A 123 16.93 -1.75 -3.89
C LEU A 123 17.95 -0.87 -4.59
N ASN A 124 19.19 -1.35 -4.69
CA ASN A 124 20.14 -0.81 -5.66
C ASN A 124 19.79 -1.36 -7.04
N ARG A 125 19.20 -0.53 -7.90
CA ARG A 125 18.72 -0.94 -9.22
C ARG A 125 19.84 -1.26 -10.23
N VAL A 126 21.09 -0.92 -9.91
CA VAL A 126 22.26 -1.23 -10.76
C VAL A 126 22.84 -2.59 -10.37
N THR A 127 23.07 -2.83 -9.08
CA THR A 127 23.64 -4.09 -8.59
C THR A 127 22.58 -5.16 -8.34
N LEU A 128 21.30 -4.79 -8.34
CA LEU A 128 20.16 -5.61 -7.95
C LEU A 128 20.25 -6.17 -6.52
N GLU A 129 20.99 -5.50 -5.64
CA GLU A 129 21.06 -5.85 -4.23
C GLU A 129 19.93 -5.16 -3.47
N THR A 130 19.16 -5.95 -2.72
CA THR A 130 18.13 -5.43 -1.82
C THR A 130 18.72 -5.34 -0.41
N LEU A 131 18.44 -4.24 0.28
CA LEU A 131 18.82 -4.06 1.67
C LEU A 131 17.57 -3.92 2.52
N ALA A 132 17.41 -4.82 3.49
CA ALA A 132 16.45 -4.67 4.57
C ALA A 132 17.16 -4.17 5.83
N VAL A 133 16.62 -3.14 6.46
CA VAL A 133 17.10 -2.63 7.74
C VAL A 133 15.97 -2.69 8.75
N TYR A 134 16.13 -3.53 9.77
CA TYR A 134 15.21 -3.55 10.91
C TYR A 134 15.68 -2.54 11.96
N LYS A 135 14.77 -1.65 12.36
CA LYS A 135 14.99 -0.56 13.33
C LYS A 135 14.03 -0.71 14.48
N ASP A 136 14.53 -0.57 15.69
CA ASP A 136 13.77 -0.85 16.90
C ASP A 136 14.34 -0.01 18.06
N SER A 137 13.45 0.61 18.84
CA SER A 137 13.85 1.57 19.86
C SER A 137 14.68 0.92 20.97
N GLY A 138 15.86 1.47 21.25
CA GLY A 138 16.74 0.91 22.28
C GLY A 138 17.59 -0.28 21.82
N TYR A 139 17.55 -0.63 20.53
CA TYR A 139 18.43 -1.62 19.92
C TYR A 139 19.22 -1.01 18.76
N ALA A 140 20.33 -1.67 18.40
CA ALA A 140 21.05 -1.35 17.18
C ALA A 140 20.27 -1.83 15.94
N ASP A 141 20.34 -1.04 14.87
CA ASP A 141 19.80 -1.40 13.55
C ASP A 141 20.40 -2.72 13.06
N VAL A 142 19.56 -3.62 12.55
CA VAL A 142 20.00 -4.88 11.95
C VAL A 142 19.91 -4.74 10.43
N VAL A 143 21.08 -4.80 9.79
CA VAL A 143 21.22 -4.65 8.33
C VAL A 143 21.29 -6.04 7.69
N ILE A 144 20.38 -6.31 6.76
CA ILE A 144 20.19 -7.62 6.14
C ILE A 144 20.27 -7.44 4.62
N PRO A 145 21.43 -7.72 4.01
CA PRO A 145 21.59 -7.66 2.56
C PRO A 145 21.05 -8.93 1.89
N PHE A 146 20.37 -8.75 0.77
CA PHE A 146 20.01 -9.81 -0.17
C PHE A 146 20.77 -9.61 -1.46
N ALA A 147 21.58 -10.61 -1.82
CA ALA A 147 22.37 -10.60 -3.04
C ALA A 147 21.48 -10.56 -4.29
N ALA A 148 22.04 -10.12 -5.42
CA ALA A 148 21.35 -10.10 -6.71
C ALA A 148 20.75 -11.45 -7.12
N SER A 149 21.35 -12.57 -6.69
CA SER A 149 20.83 -13.92 -6.93
C SER A 149 19.50 -14.21 -6.22
N ALA A 150 19.14 -13.41 -5.22
CA ALA A 150 17.83 -13.46 -4.56
C ALA A 150 16.75 -12.66 -5.32
N CYS A 151 17.12 -12.04 -6.45
CA CYS A 151 16.24 -11.21 -7.26
C CYS A 151 15.98 -11.82 -8.64
N THR A 152 14.75 -11.67 -9.10
CA THR A 152 14.31 -11.96 -10.47
C THR A 152 13.86 -10.68 -11.13
N VAL A 153 14.37 -10.41 -12.34
CA VAL A 153 14.01 -9.24 -13.16
C VAL A 153 13.26 -9.72 -14.40
N MET A 154 12.13 -9.09 -14.68
CA MET A 154 11.35 -9.30 -15.89
C MET A 154 11.19 -7.96 -16.62
N ASN A 155 11.63 -7.93 -17.88
CA ASN A 155 11.50 -6.74 -18.73
C ASN A 155 10.33 -6.90 -19.70
N TRP A 156 9.69 -5.79 -20.02
CA TRP A 156 8.43 -5.74 -20.80
C TRP A 156 8.58 -4.86 -22.05
#